data_AF-A0A378KIV4-F1
#
_entry.id   AF-A0A378KIV4-F1
#
_cell.length_a   1.000
_cell.length_b   1.000
_cell.length_c   1.000
_cell.angle_alpha   90.00
_cell.angle_beta   90.00
_cell.angle_gamma   90.00
#
_symmetry.space_group_name_H-M   'P 1'
#
loop_
_entity.id
_entity.type
_entity.pdbx_description
1 polymer ?
#
loop_
_entity_poly.entity_id
_entity_poly.type
_entity_poly.pdbx_seq_one_letter_code
_entity_poly.pdbx_strand_id
1 'polypeptide(L)' 'MKFFLPPYCPELNPQELVNQDVKANACLVKPVRCVDDLLINIRLYLTKIQFNEFKIFNFFKKSETKYAAWD' A
#
# COMPACT_ATOMS: atom_id res chain seq x y z
N MET A 1 -7.92 5.87 -17.07
CA MET A 1 -8.03 4.46 -17.49
C MET A 1 -8.67 3.69 -16.34
N LYS A 2 -9.65 2.82 -16.59
CA LYS A 2 -10.26 1.95 -15.55
C LYS A 2 -9.85 0.52 -15.85
N PHE A 3 -9.26 -0.15 -14.87
CA PHE A 3 -8.91 -1.56 -14.97
C PHE A 3 -10.05 -2.44 -14.45
N PHE A 4 -10.27 -3.60 -15.05
CA PHE A 4 -11.23 -4.57 -14.53
C PHE A 4 -10.58 -5.38 -13.39
N LEU A 5 -11.17 -5.29 -12.21
CA LEU A 5 -10.83 -6.13 -11.06
C LEU A 5 -12.00 -7.09 -10.82
N PRO A 6 -11.82 -8.40 -11.02
CA PRO A 6 -12.85 -9.39 -10.71
C PRO A 6 -13.30 -9.31 -9.24
N PRO A 7 -14.59 -9.59 -8.95
CA PRO A 7 -15.06 -9.68 -7.57
C PRO A 7 -14.34 -10.82 -6.83
N TYR A 8 -14.10 -10.63 -5.54
CA TYR A 8 -13.44 -11.61 -4.65
C TYR A 8 -12.02 -12.04 -5.04
N CYS A 9 -11.31 -11.24 -5.84
CA CYS A 9 -9.91 -11.46 -6.22
C CYS A 9 -8.95 -10.43 -5.59
N PRO A 10 -8.78 -10.40 -4.25
CA PRO A 10 -7.89 -9.44 -3.58
C PRO A 10 -6.43 -9.56 -4.03
N GLU A 11 -5.99 -10.73 -4.46
CA GLU A 11 -4.64 -11.01 -4.96
C GLU A 11 -4.28 -10.25 -6.23
N LEU A 12 -5.28 -9.82 -7.00
CA LEU A 12 -5.10 -9.00 -8.20
C LEU A 12 -4.97 -7.51 -7.83
N ASN A 13 -5.43 -7.10 -6.65
CA ASN A 13 -5.47 -5.68 -6.30
C ASN A 13 -4.12 -5.21 -5.69
N PRO A 14 -3.36 -4.33 -6.38
CA PRO A 14 -2.09 -3.81 -5.84
C PRO A 14 -2.25 -3.07 -4.51
N GLN A 15 -3.45 -2.55 -4.20
CA GLN A 15 -3.73 -1.93 -2.91
C GLN A 15 -3.49 -2.89 -1.74
N GLU A 16 -3.68 -4.20 -1.93
CA GLU A 16 -3.47 -5.17 -0.86
C GLU A 16 -1.99 -5.29 -0.47
N LEU A 17 -1.09 -5.11 -1.44
CA LEU A 17 0.35 -5.04 -1.16
C LEU A 17 0.70 -3.77 -0.37
N VAL A 18 0.07 -2.64 -0.70
CA VAL A 18 0.20 -1.40 0.09
C VAL A 18 -0.33 -1.60 1.51
N ASN A 19 -1.51 -2.20 1.66
CA ASN A 19 -2.12 -2.47 2.96
C ASN A 19 -1.25 -3.39 3.82
N GLN A 20 -0.67 -4.44 3.25
CA GLN A 20 0.28 -5.33 3.93
C GLN A 20 1.51 -4.56 4.41
N ASP A 21 2.10 -3.74 3.54
CA ASP A 21 3.27 -2.94 3.85
C ASP A 21 3.00 -1.89 4.95
N VAL A 22 1.85 -1.22 4.91
CA VAL A 22 1.40 -0.27 5.94
C VAL A 22 1.21 -0.98 7.29
N LYS A 23 0.53 -2.12 7.31
CA LYS A 23 0.30 -2.90 8.55
C LYS A 23 1.62 -3.34 9.19
N ALA A 24 2.60 -3.74 8.38
CA ALA A 24 3.90 -4.19 8.86
C ALA A 24 4.78 -3.06 9.39
N ASN A 25 4.71 -1.87 8.79
CA ASN A 25 5.74 -0.83 8.99
C ASN A 25 5.25 0.46 9.66
N ALA A 26 3.98 0.84 9.53
CA ALA A 26 3.52 2.16 9.96
C ALA A 26 3.64 2.39 11.47
N CYS A 27 3.54 1.33 12.28
CA CYS A 27 3.58 1.41 13.74
C CYS A 27 4.94 1.09 14.36
N LEU A 28 5.99 0.88 13.55
CA LEU A 28 7.33 0.54 14.08
C LEU A 28 8.04 1.72 14.74
N VAL A 29 7.70 2.95 14.35
CA VAL A 29 8.42 4.16 14.79
C VAL A 29 7.85 4.74 16.09
N LYS A 30 6.53 4.65 16.28
CA LYS A 30 5.84 5.20 17.45
C LYS A 30 4.78 4.23 17.96
N PRO A 31 4.70 3.99 19.29
CA PRO A 31 3.65 3.16 19.87
C PRO A 31 2.28 3.79 19.65
N VAL A 32 1.29 2.94 19.36
CA VAL A 32 -0.11 3.34 19.15
C VAL A 32 -0.89 3.09 20.45
N ARG A 33 -1.47 4.13 21.05
CA ARG A 33 -2.30 4.02 22.27
C ARG A 33 -3.77 4.32 22.01
N CYS A 34 -4.07 5.08 20.96
CA CYS A 34 -5.42 5.37 20.52
C CYS A 34 -5.54 5.36 19.00
N VAL A 35 -6.77 5.53 18.50
CA VAL A 35 -7.06 5.59 17.06
C VAL A 35 -6.36 6.79 16.41
N ASP A 36 -6.24 7.92 17.10
CA ASP A 36 -5.54 9.10 16.56
C ASP A 36 -4.05 8.84 16.34
N ASP A 37 -3.38 8.15 17.27
CA ASP A 37 -1.98 7.73 17.10
C ASP A 37 -1.82 6.85 15.86
N LEU A 38 -2.75 5.91 15.66
CA LEU A 38 -2.76 5.02 14.49
C LEU A 38 -2.91 5.83 13.20
N LEU A 39 -3.85 6.77 13.15
CA LEU A 39 -4.09 7.62 11.99
C LEU A 39 -2.87 8.49 11.67
N ILE A 40 -2.21 9.06 12.69
CA ILE A 40 -0.98 9.82 12.51
C ILE A 40 0.11 8.95 11.93
N ASN A 41 0.35 7.76 12.50
CA ASN A 41 1.36 6.82 12.04
C ASN A 41 1.13 6.39 10.58
N ILE A 42 -0.11 6.02 10.24
CA ILE A 42 -0.48 5.65 8.87
C ILE A 42 -0.25 6.81 7.90
N ARG A 43 -0.68 8.03 8.24
CA ARG A 43 -0.50 9.22 7.38
C ARG A 43 0.97 9.54 7.17
N LEU A 44 1.78 9.52 8.23
CA LEU A 44 3.22 9.74 8.13
C LEU A 44 3.89 8.69 7.23
N TYR A 45 3.52 7.42 7.41
CA TYR A 45 4.06 6.33 6.64
C TYR A 45 3.68 6.42 5.15
N LEU A 46 2.40 6.61 4.85
CA LEU A 46 1.91 6.79 3.47
C LEU A 46 2.55 8.01 2.80
N THR A 47 2.67 9.12 3.54
CA THR A 47 3.35 10.33 3.06
C THR A 47 4.82 10.07 2.74
N LYS A 48 5.50 9.22 3.51
CA LYS A 48 6.88 8.84 3.25
C LYS A 48 7.01 7.96 2.01
N ILE A 49 6.18 6.92 1.86
CA ILE A 49 6.35 5.94 0.77
C ILE A 49 5.89 6.48 -0.59
N GLN A 50 4.93 7.42 -0.65
CA GLN A 50 4.49 8.01 -1.93
C GLN A 50 5.61 8.73 -2.68
N PHE A 51 6.61 9.26 -1.97
CA PHE A 51 7.80 9.89 -2.57
C PHE A 51 8.94 8.90 -2.84
N ASN A 52 8.75 7.62 -2.54
CA ASN A 52 9.72 6.57 -2.84
C ASN A 52 9.26 5.80 -4.09
N GLU A 53 9.67 6.29 -5.25
CA GLU A 53 9.34 5.70 -6.55
C GLU A 53 9.65 4.20 -6.62
N PHE A 54 10.81 3.75 -6.12
CA PHE A 54 11.18 2.33 -6.11
C PHE A 54 10.18 1.48 -5.32
N LYS A 55 9.71 1.99 -4.19
CA LYS A 55 8.71 1.29 -3.36
C LYS A 55 7.36 1.25 -4.03
N ILE A 56 6.94 2.36 -4.66
CA ILE A 56 5.70 2.41 -5.43
C ILE A 56 5.74 1.42 -6.60
N PHE A 57 6.82 1.41 -7.38
CA PHE A 57 6.98 0.46 -8.50
C PHE A 57 6.93 -0.99 -8.04
N ASN A 58 7.49 -1.32 -6.87
CA ASN A 58 7.46 -2.69 -6.35
C ASN A 58 6.04 -3.22 -6.12
N PHE A 59 5.05 -2.37 -5.81
CA PHE A 59 3.66 -2.80 -5.65
C PHE A 59 3.00 -3.24 -6.97
N PHE A 60 3.63 -3.00 -8.12
CA PHE A 60 3.11 -3.40 -9.44
C PHE A 60 3.96 -4.49 -10.10
N LYS A 61 5.06 -4.94 -9.48
CA LYS A 61 5.97 -5.94 -10.08
C LYS A 61 5.42 -7.36 -10.08
N LYS A 62 4.50 -7.69 -9.17
CA LYS A 62 3.91 -9.03 -9.09
C LYS A 62 3.12 -9.30 -10.38
N SER A 63 3.19 -10.53 -10.91
CA SER A 63 2.49 -10.92 -12.16
C SER A 63 1.01 -10.56 -12.14
N GLU A 64 0.36 -10.76 -10.99
CA GLU A 64 -1.06 -10.57 -10.74
C GLU A 64 -1.47 -9.10 -10.69
N THR A 65 -0.55 -8.20 -10.32
CA THR A 65 -0.82 -6.76 -10.15
C THR A 65 -0.30 -5.93 -11.32
N LYS A 66 0.47 -6.54 -12.23
CA LYS A 66 1.15 -5.86 -13.33
C LYS A 66 0.17 -5.18 -14.29
N TYR A 67 -1.07 -5.67 -14.40
CA TYR A 67 -2.10 -5.05 -15.22
C TYR A 67 -2.43 -3.61 -14.81
N ALA A 68 -2.16 -3.23 -13.56
CA ALA A 68 -2.43 -1.91 -13.03
C ALA A 68 -1.21 -0.97 -13.05
N ALA A 69 -0.08 -1.42 -13.61
CA ALA A 69 1.09 -0.59 -13.82
C ALA A 69 0.83 0.47 -14.91
N TRP A 70 1.59 1.56 -14.86
CA TRP A 70 1.70 2.49 -15.99
C TRP A 70 2.66 1.91 -17.03
N ASP A 71 2.35 2.08 -18.32
CA ASP A 71 3.29 1.83 -19.42
C ASP A 71 4.37 2.92 -19.48
#